data_AF-A0A4R4S9R4-F1
#
_entry.id   AF-A0A4R4S9R4-F1
#
_cell.length_a   1.000
_cell.length_b   1.000
_cell.length_c   1.000
_cell.angle_alpha   90.00
_cell.angle_beta   90.00
_cell.angle_gamma   90.00
#
_symmetry.space_group_name_H-M   'P 1'
#
loop_
_entity.id
_entity.type
_entity.pdbx_description
1 polymer ?
#
loop_
_entity_poly.entity_id
_entity_poly.type
_entity_poly.pdbx_seq_one_letter_code
_entity_poly.pdbx_strand_id
1 'polypeptide(L)'
;MPKFGVLASGGGCQNTGDLSVCISWTNSTLKGDFYRNSFNNSSWCKARLYIIEAGVARYKYTTTMNTIGHYPIATEPTSGSGTAATEVDVYTCADSFIQATFSPSQIYP
;
A
#
# COMPACT_ATOMS: atom_id res chain seq x y z
N MET A 1 9.47 14.71 19.71
CA MET A 1 8.56 13.58 19.43
C MET A 1 7.29 14.15 18.80
N PRO A 2 7.02 13.99 17.49
CA PRO A 2 5.75 14.44 16.98
C PRO A 2 4.67 13.41 17.34
N LYS A 3 3.70 13.88 18.13
CA LYS A 3 2.38 13.27 18.34
C LYS A 3 1.54 13.53 17.09
N PHE A 4 0.93 12.49 16.54
CA PHE A 4 -0.14 12.63 15.55
C PHE A 4 -1.49 12.35 16.23
N GLY A 5 -2.40 13.34 16.18
CA GLY A 5 -3.75 13.29 16.73
C GLY A 5 -4.76 12.60 15.80
N VAL A 6 -5.84 12.12 16.42
CA VAL A 6 -6.94 11.26 15.91
C VAL A 6 -8.12 12.18 15.43
N LEU A 7 -8.93 11.99 14.36
CA LEU A 7 -9.99 11.00 13.97
C LEU A 7 -10.57 11.44 12.58
N ALA A 8 -11.09 10.62 11.66
CA ALA A 8 -11.87 9.38 11.79
C ALA A 8 -11.45 8.24 10.83
N SER A 9 -11.37 7.02 11.41
CA SER A 9 -11.24 5.65 10.86
C SER A 9 -10.06 5.32 9.91
N GLY A 10 -8.93 4.90 10.50
CA GLY A 10 -8.53 3.49 10.40
C GLY A 10 -7.28 3.10 9.59
N GLY A 11 -6.61 4.04 8.93
CA GLY A 11 -5.46 3.72 8.07
C GLY A 11 -4.13 3.52 8.82
N GLY A 12 -3.29 2.62 8.34
CA GLY A 12 -1.98 2.33 8.91
C GLY A 12 -0.93 2.03 7.84
N CYS A 13 0.34 2.28 8.18
CA CYS A 13 1.47 1.93 7.34
C CYS A 13 2.28 0.82 8.00
N GLN A 14 2.65 -0.20 7.22
CA GLN A 14 3.65 -1.19 7.62
C GLN A 14 4.98 -0.80 7.00
N ASN A 15 6.03 -0.65 7.80
CA ASN A 15 7.38 -0.37 7.32
C ASN A 15 8.26 -1.62 7.48
N THR A 16 8.92 -2.02 6.38
CA THR A 16 9.85 -3.17 6.30
C THR A 16 11.30 -2.73 6.16
N GLY A 17 11.62 -1.48 6.51
CA GLY A 17 12.91 -0.84 6.27
C GLY A 17 12.93 -0.19 4.89
N ASP A 18 12.87 -0.99 3.82
CA ASP A 18 13.00 -0.50 2.44
C ASP A 18 11.68 -0.04 1.83
N LEU A 19 10.55 -0.57 2.31
CA LEU A 19 9.20 -0.24 1.85
C LEU A 19 8.28 0.08 3.01
N SER A 20 7.49 1.14 2.87
CA SER A 20 6.32 1.40 3.69
C SER A 20 5.07 1.24 2.85
N VAL A 21 4.11 0.41 3.24
CA VAL A 21 2.84 0.20 2.53
C VAL A 21 1.69 0.65 3.41
N CYS A 22 0.80 1.50 2.89
CA CYS A 22 -0.26 2.11 3.66
C CYS A 22 -1.65 1.89 3.06
N ILE A 23 -2.64 1.87 3.94
CA ILE A 23 -4.06 1.93 3.60
C ILE A 23 -4.69 3.08 4.40
N SER A 24 -5.69 3.72 3.82
CA SER A 24 -6.59 4.64 4.50
C SER A 24 -8.00 4.52 3.92
N TRP A 25 -9.00 5.03 4.62
CA TRP A 25 -10.38 5.10 4.15
C TRP A 25 -10.91 6.50 4.39
N THR A 26 -11.62 7.06 3.42
CA THR A 26 -12.26 8.37 3.53
C THR A 26 -13.46 8.44 2.61
N ASN A 27 -14.62 8.87 3.12
CA ASN A 27 -15.82 9.17 2.33
C ASN A 27 -16.19 8.05 1.33
N SER A 28 -16.27 6.81 1.79
CA SER A 28 -16.62 5.63 0.96
C SER A 28 -15.56 5.28 -0.09
N THR A 29 -14.30 5.63 0.16
CA THR A 29 -13.18 5.30 -0.73
C THR A 29 -12.00 4.81 0.10
N LEU A 30 -11.53 3.62 -0.22
CA LEU A 30 -10.22 3.12 0.22
C LEU A 30 -9.13 3.77 -0.61
N LYS A 31 -8.03 4.10 0.04
CA LYS A 31 -6.83 4.66 -0.58
C LYS A 31 -5.62 3.85 -0.15
N GLY A 32 -4.97 3.24 -1.11
CA GLY A 32 -3.75 2.45 -0.88
C GLY A 32 -2.56 3.10 -1.57
N ASP A 33 -1.43 3.15 -0.88
CA ASP A 33 -0.19 3.65 -1.44
C ASP A 33 1.02 2.97 -0.81
N PHE A 34 2.20 3.31 -1.33
CA PHE A 34 3.45 2.90 -0.73
C PHE A 34 4.55 3.93 -0.94
N TYR A 35 5.57 3.80 -0.10
CA TYR A 35 6.75 4.64 -0.08
C TYR A 35 7.99 3.76 -0.11
N ARG A 36 8.91 4.01 -1.03
CA ARG A 36 10.23 3.39 -1.02
C ARG A 36 11.16 4.25 -0.15
N ASN A 37 11.65 3.71 0.96
CA ASN A 37 12.48 4.44 1.91
C ASN A 37 13.97 4.45 1.52
N SER A 38 14.44 3.42 0.80
CA SER A 38 15.86 3.23 0.49
C SER A 38 16.08 2.45 -0.82
N PHE A 39 17.33 2.43 -1.30
CA PHE A 39 17.79 1.56 -2.40
C PHE A 39 18.64 0.36 -1.91
N ASN A 40 18.51 -0.05 -0.64
CA ASN A 40 19.34 -1.13 -0.09
C ASN A 40 19.18 -2.44 -0.88
N ASN A 41 17.97 -2.72 -1.39
CA ASN A 41 17.75 -3.80 -2.33
C ASN A 41 17.78 -3.32 -3.79
N SER A 42 18.93 -3.50 -4.45
CA SER A 42 19.15 -3.15 -5.85
C SER A 42 18.33 -3.96 -6.84
N SER A 43 17.78 -5.11 -6.41
CA SER A 43 16.96 -5.97 -7.28
C SER A 43 15.53 -5.47 -7.41
N TRP A 44 15.07 -4.57 -6.54
CA TRP A 44 13.71 -4.03 -6.57
C TRP A 44 13.54 -3.00 -7.67
N CYS A 45 12.74 -3.33 -8.67
CA CYS A 45 12.62 -2.54 -9.90
C CYS A 45 11.18 -2.22 -10.28
N LYS A 46 10.23 -3.12 -10.01
CA LYS A 46 8.82 -2.89 -10.29
C LYS A 46 7.99 -3.23 -9.06
N ALA A 47 6.89 -2.51 -8.90
CA ALA A 47 5.88 -2.78 -7.89
C ALA A 47 4.51 -2.92 -8.55
N ARG A 48 3.70 -3.86 -8.07
CA ARG A 48 2.27 -3.92 -8.36
C ARG A 48 1.51 -3.64 -7.09
N LEU A 49 0.57 -2.70 -7.14
CA LEU A 49 -0.26 -2.38 -6.00
C LEU A 49 -1.67 -2.95 -6.18
N TYR A 50 -2.17 -3.54 -5.11
CA TYR A 50 -3.52 -4.04 -4.98
C TYR A 50 -4.18 -3.41 -3.75
N ILE A 51 -5.47 -3.14 -3.85
CA ILE A 51 -6.31 -2.88 -2.67
C ILE A 51 -7.10 -4.16 -2.41
N ILE A 52 -6.96 -4.71 -1.22
CA ILE A 52 -7.69 -5.87 -0.74
C ILE A 52 -8.90 -5.35 0.02
N GLU A 53 -10.10 -5.78 -0.36
CA GLU A 53 -11.36 -5.44 0.31
C GLU A 53 -12.12 -6.74 0.57
N ALA A 54 -12.49 -7.00 1.83
CA ALA A 54 -13.21 -8.22 2.24
C ALA A 54 -12.53 -9.53 1.76
N GLY A 55 -11.19 -9.54 1.72
CA GLY A 55 -10.38 -10.67 1.26
C GLY A 55 -10.18 -10.78 -0.26
N VAL A 56 -10.76 -9.87 -1.05
CA VAL A 56 -10.60 -9.83 -2.50
C VAL A 56 -9.55 -8.80 -2.89
N ALA A 57 -8.44 -9.26 -3.48
CA ALA A 57 -7.40 -8.39 -4.01
C ALA A 57 -7.81 -7.79 -5.36
N ARG A 58 -7.82 -6.45 -5.45
CA ARG A 58 -8.13 -5.71 -6.67
C ARG A 58 -6.87 -5.01 -7.17
N TYR A 59 -6.38 -5.44 -8.33
CA TYR A 59 -5.23 -4.80 -8.99
C TYR A 59 -5.52 -3.32 -9.30
N LYS A 60 -4.52 -2.47 -9.08
CA LYS A 60 -4.62 -1.04 -9.32
C LYS A 60 -3.68 -0.56 -10.40
N TYR A 61 -2.38 -0.78 -10.20
CA TYR A 61 -1.38 -0.38 -11.16
C TYR A 61 -0.08 -1.14 -10.97
N THR A 62 0.77 -1.03 -11.99
CA THR A 62 2.18 -1.42 -11.95
C THR A 62 3.01 -0.14 -12.12
N THR A 63 4.09 -0.01 -11.36
CA THR A 63 5.02 1.12 -11.48
C THR A 63 6.46 0.64 -11.41
N THR A 64 7.37 1.40 -12.02
CA THR A 64 8.82 1.22 -11.83
C THR A 64 9.24 1.91 -10.54
N MET A 65 9.98 1.21 -9.68
CA MET A 65 10.46 1.71 -8.39
C MET A 65 11.78 2.48 -8.51
N ASN A 66 11.86 3.48 -9.39
CA ASN A 66 13.12 4.18 -9.70
C ASN A 66 13.44 5.39 -8.80
N THR A 67 12.58 5.71 -7.83
CA THR A 67 12.78 6.83 -6.91
C THR A 67 12.59 6.40 -5.45
N ILE A 68 13.29 7.07 -4.53
CA ILE A 68 12.89 7.11 -3.12
C ILE A 68 11.74 8.11 -3.02
N GLY A 69 10.72 7.78 -2.24
CA GLY A 69 9.57 8.65 -2.14
C GLY A 69 8.24 7.92 -2.21
N HIS A 70 7.20 8.75 -2.25
CA HIS A 70 5.82 8.33 -2.39
C HIS A 70 5.54 7.91 -3.84
N TYR A 71 4.86 6.78 -3.98
CA TYR A 71 4.31 6.33 -5.25
C TYR A 71 2.83 6.72 -5.37
N PRO A 72 2.24 6.65 -6.58
CA PRO A 72 0.87 7.09 -6.81
C PRO A 72 -0.14 6.44 -5.86
N ILE A 73 -1.09 7.23 -5.38
CA ILE A 73 -2.17 6.73 -4.54
C ILE A 73 -3.18 6.00 -5.43
N ALA A 74 -3.47 4.75 -5.12
CA ALA A 74 -4.59 4.04 -5.69
C ALA A 74 -5.86 4.29 -4.88
N THR A 75 -7.00 4.23 -5.56
CA THR A 75 -8.32 4.36 -4.93
C THR A 75 -9.20 3.17 -5.27
N GLU A 76 -10.09 2.81 -4.34
CA GLU A 76 -11.18 1.88 -4.57
C GLU A 76 -12.44 2.38 -3.87
N PRO A 77 -13.53 2.62 -4.61
CA PRO A 77 -14.83 2.90 -4.00
C PRO A 77 -15.29 1.72 -3.17
N THR A 78 -15.88 1.98 -2.00
CA THR A 78 -16.46 0.95 -1.14
C THR A 78 -17.89 1.30 -0.76
N SER A 79 -18.68 0.28 -0.42
CA SER A 79 -20.04 0.46 0.09
C SER A 79 -20.25 -0.39 1.34
N GLY A 80 -20.80 0.21 2.39
CA GLY A 80 -20.99 -0.46 3.68
C GLY A 80 -19.67 -0.64 4.44
N SER A 81 -19.70 -1.44 5.50
CA SER A 81 -18.56 -1.69 6.37
C SER A 81 -17.77 -2.92 5.94
N GLY A 82 -16.47 -2.91 6.24
CA GLY A 82 -15.59 -4.01 5.87
C GLY A 82 -14.20 -3.90 6.45
N THR A 83 -13.34 -4.82 6.00
CA THR A 83 -11.90 -4.81 6.29
C THR A 83 -11.14 -4.68 4.98
N ALA A 84 -10.11 -3.84 4.97
CA ALA A 84 -9.27 -3.61 3.81
C ALA A 84 -7.79 -3.57 4.15
N ALA A 85 -6.95 -3.80 3.15
CA ALA A 85 -5.51 -3.63 3.24
C ALA A 85 -4.95 -3.25 1.87
N THR A 86 -3.72 -2.74 1.84
CA THR A 86 -2.94 -2.56 0.61
C THR A 86 -1.89 -3.65 0.55
N GLU A 87 -1.75 -4.28 -0.61
CA GLU A 87 -0.66 -5.20 -0.92
C GLU A 87 0.20 -4.59 -2.00
N VAL A 88 1.52 -4.66 -1.82
CA VAL A 88 2.50 -4.31 -2.83
C VAL A 88 3.41 -5.50 -3.09
N ASP A 89 3.25 -6.07 -4.27
CA ASP A 89 4.18 -7.05 -4.80
C ASP A 89 5.38 -6.34 -5.40
N VAL A 90 6.58 -6.79 -5.05
CA VAL A 90 7.83 -6.28 -5.58
C VAL A 90 8.45 -7.30 -6.52
N TYR A 91 8.92 -6.82 -7.66
CA TYR A 91 9.52 -7.62 -8.72
C TYR A 91 10.88 -7.07 -9.15
N THR A 92 11.70 -7.95 -9.73
CA THR A 92 12.90 -7.58 -10.49
C THR A 92 12.54 -6.87 -11.79
N CYS A 93 13.51 -6.26 -12.47
CA CYS A 93 13.26 -5.63 -13.77
C CYS A 93 12.80 -6.63 -14.84
N ALA A 94 13.16 -7.91 -14.66
CA ALA A 94 12.77 -9.04 -15.51
C ALA A 94 11.46 -9.72 -15.04
N ASP A 95 10.65 -9.04 -14.23
CA ASP A 95 9.34 -9.51 -13.74
C ASP A 95 9.39 -10.79 -12.88
N SER A 96 10.53 -11.09 -12.26
CA SER A 96 10.60 -12.14 -11.24
C SER A 96 10.11 -11.61 -9.91
N PHE A 97 9.16 -12.30 -9.28
CA PHE A 97 8.62 -11.93 -7.97
C PHE A 97 9.72 -12.03 -6.89
N ILE A 98 9.76 -11.03 -6.01
CA ILE A 98 10.69 -10.96 -4.88
C ILE A 98 9.94 -11.17 -3.58
N GLN A 99 8.92 -10.34 -3.32
CA GLN A 99 8.13 -10.42 -2.09
C GLN A 99 6.81 -9.65 -2.23
N ALA A 100 5.87 -9.95 -1.34
CA ALA A 100 4.67 -9.16 -1.12
C ALA A 100 4.77 -8.46 0.24
N THR A 101 4.38 -7.18 0.30
CA THR A 101 4.34 -6.39 1.54
C THR A 101 2.94 -5.82 1.74
N PHE A 102 2.40 -5.99 2.93
CA PHE A 102 1.03 -5.62 3.26
C PHE A 102 1.00 -4.49 4.28
N SER A 103 0.08 -3.54 4.11
CA SER A 103 -0.28 -2.64 5.20
C SER A 103 -0.98 -3.42 6.33
N PRO A 104 -1.06 -2.86 7.55
CA PRO A 104 -2.00 -3.35 8.54
C PRO A 104 -3.41 -3.30 7.96
N SER A 105 -4.26 -4.27 8.35
CA SER A 105 -5.66 -4.26 7.96
C SER A 105 -6.39 -3.12 8.65
N GLN A 106 -7.21 -2.42 7.88
CA GLN A 106 -8.06 -1.33 8.31
C GLN A 106 -9.52 -1.78 8.31
N ILE A 107 -10.23 -1.49 9.39
CA ILE A 107 -11.69 -1.61 9.46
C ILE A 107 -12.30 -0.25 9.10
N TYR A 108 -13.24 -0.25 8.16
CA TYR A 108 -14.00 0.93 7.74
C TYR A 108 -15.52 0.72 7.96
N PRO A 109 -16.26 1.78 8.28
CA PRO A 109 -17.71 1.74 8.52
C PRO A 109 -18.54 1.67 7.23
#